data_AF-A0A1Q2H206-F1
#
_entry.id   AF-A0A1Q2H206-F1
#
_cell.length_a   1.000
_cell.length_b   1.000
_cell.length_c   1.000
_cell.angle_alpha   90.00
_cell.angle_beta   90.00
_cell.angle_gamma   90.00
#
_symmetry.space_group_name_H-M   'P 1'
#
loop_
_entity.id
_entity.type
_entity.pdbx_description
1 polymer ?
#
loop_
_entity_poly.entity_id
_entity_poly.type
_entity_poly.pdbx_seq_one_letter_code
_entity_poly.pdbx_strand_id
1 'polypeptide(L)'
;MAKSETDRTTLDLFEYEKRPGRPKTNPLSRDMQLKVNKRNQIKRDKARGLKRVEFKVSSQLYQALSDMADAQNISRSALIETILQERLAIDT
;
A
#
# COMPACT_ATOMS: atom_id res chain seq x y z
N MET A 1 14.41 1.80 -22.55
CA MET A 1 15.51 2.20 -21.65
C MET A 1 16.81 1.85 -22.34
N ALA A 2 17.69 2.81 -22.62
CA ALA A 2 18.98 2.52 -23.22
C ALA A 2 19.86 1.81 -22.17
N LYS A 3 20.18 0.54 -22.38
CA LYS A 3 21.24 -0.13 -21.64
C LYS A 3 22.55 0.45 -22.16
N SER A 4 23.36 1.05 -21.30
CA SER A 4 24.72 1.43 -21.67
C SER A 4 25.51 0.15 -21.88
N GLU A 5 25.87 -0.16 -23.13
CA GLU A 5 26.83 -1.21 -23.42
C GLU A 5 28.19 -0.74 -22.92
N THR A 6 28.72 -1.40 -21.90
CA THR A 6 30.05 -1.14 -21.38
C THR A 6 31.06 -1.78 -22.32
N ASP A 7 31.81 -0.96 -23.06
CA ASP A 7 32.97 -1.41 -23.83
C ASP A 7 33.97 -2.07 -22.86
N ARG A 8 34.37 -3.30 -23.17
CA ARG A 8 35.28 -4.10 -22.34
C ARG A 8 36.74 -3.98 -22.76
N THR A 9 37.00 -3.32 -23.89
CA THR A 9 38.34 -3.25 -24.50
C THR A 9 39.09 -1.97 -24.16
N THR A 10 38.36 -0.88 -23.95
CA THR A 10 38.93 0.42 -23.59
C THR A 10 38.98 0.58 -22.08
N LEU A 11 40.15 0.93 -21.52
CA LEU A 11 40.29 1.26 -20.11
C LEU A 11 39.40 2.47 -19.77
N ASP A 12 38.42 2.30 -18.88
CA ASP A 12 37.48 3.37 -18.49
C ASP A 12 38.21 4.37 -17.58
N LEU A 13 38.80 5.40 -18.19
CA LEU A 13 39.54 6.47 -17.51
C LEU A 13 38.67 7.25 -16.49
N PHE A 14 37.35 7.05 -16.51
CA PHE A 14 36.37 7.73 -15.68
C PHE A 14 35.59 6.78 -14.76
N GLU A 15 36.09 5.56 -14.51
CA GLU A 15 35.44 4.59 -13.62
C GLU A 15 35.21 5.16 -12.21
N TYR A 16 36.14 5.96 -11.71
CA TYR A 16 36.08 6.55 -10.37
C TYR A 16 35.30 7.87 -10.33
N GLU A 17 34.86 8.40 -11.47
CA GLU A 17 34.03 9.60 -11.51
C GLU A 17 32.58 9.29 -11.16
N LYS A 18 31.99 10.10 -10.29
CA LYS A 18 30.56 9.99 -9.95
C LYS A 18 29.72 10.35 -11.17
N ARG A 19 29.25 9.33 -11.90
CA ARG A 19 28.27 9.53 -12.97
C ARG A 19 26.98 10.10 -12.37
N PRO A 20 26.35 11.12 -12.99
CA PRO A 20 25.05 11.62 -12.55
C PRO A 20 23.99 10.53 -12.76
N GLY A 21 23.81 9.70 -11.73
CA GLY A 21 22.75 8.71 -11.65
C GLY A 21 21.46 9.32 -11.09
N ARG A 22 20.33 8.64 -11.32
CA ARG A 22 19.02 8.99 -10.75
C ARG A 22 19.18 9.25 -9.24
N PRO A 23 18.81 10.45 -8.74
CA PRO A 23 18.83 10.73 -7.31
C PRO A 23 18.09 9.63 -6.57
N LYS A 24 18.62 9.17 -5.43
CA LYS A 24 17.90 8.25 -4.54
C LYS A 24 16.54 8.91 -4.26
N THR A 25 15.45 8.37 -4.81
CA THR A 25 14.16 9.06 -4.96
C THR A 25 13.52 9.47 -3.64
N ASN A 26 14.08 9.06 -2.51
CA ASN A 26 13.69 9.52 -1.20
C ASN A 26 14.93 9.60 -0.27
N PRO A 27 15.15 10.73 0.41
CA PRO A 27 16.31 10.95 1.28
C PRO A 27 16.26 10.12 2.58
N LEU A 28 15.10 9.54 2.93
CA LEU A 28 14.92 8.72 4.11
C LEU A 28 15.27 7.25 3.84
N SER A 29 15.77 6.55 4.86
CA SER A 29 15.87 5.09 4.83
C SER A 29 14.49 4.44 4.73
N ARG A 30 14.41 3.20 4.22
CA ARG A 30 13.14 2.50 3.99
C ARG A 30 12.28 2.41 5.26
N ASP A 31 12.90 2.12 6.40
CA ASP A 31 12.20 2.00 7.68
C ASP A 31 11.59 3.33 8.13
N MET A 32 12.31 4.43 7.93
CA MET A 32 11.82 5.77 8.24
C MET A 32 10.68 6.18 7.30
N GLN A 33 10.77 5.83 6.02
CA GLN A 33 9.68 6.04 5.07
C GLN A 33 8.41 5.30 5.50
N LEU A 34 8.51 4.02 5.89
CA LEU A 34 7.37 3.23 6.35
C LEU A 34 6.69 3.87 7.57
N LYS A 35 7.48 4.35 8.54
CA LYS A 35 6.97 5.08 9.72
C LYS A 35 6.22 6.36 9.33
N VAL A 36 6.78 7.18 8.44
CA VAL A 36 6.16 8.42 7.96
C VAL A 36 4.86 8.11 7.20
N ASN A 37 4.88 7.13 6.30
CA ASN A 37 3.71 6.72 5.52
C ASN A 37 2.58 6.23 6.44
N LYS A 38 2.90 5.44 7.47
CA LYS A 38 1.91 4.96 8.44
C LYS A 38 1.29 6.10 9.24
N ARG A 39 2.10 7.07 9.70
CA ARG A 39 1.58 8.27 10.39
C ARG A 39 0.66 9.08 9.50
N ASN A 40 1.03 9.28 8.23
CA ASN A 40 0.21 10.01 7.26
C ASN A 40 -1.10 9.28 6.94
N GLN A 41 -1.09 7.94 6.87
CA GLN A 41 -2.31 7.13 6.77
C GLN A 41 -3.24 7.42 7.96
N ILE A 42 -2.74 7.26 9.19
CA ILE A 42 -3.54 7.47 10.41
C ILE A 42 -4.11 8.90 10.49
N LYS A 43 -3.30 9.91 10.12
CA LYS A 43 -3.76 11.31 10.08
C LYS A 43 -4.89 11.51 9.07
N ARG A 44 -4.76 10.95 7.87
CA ARG A 44 -5.81 11.03 6.82
C ARG A 44 -7.08 10.33 7.26
N ASP A 45 -6.97 9.14 7.84
CA ASP A 45 -8.12 8.36 8.29
C ASP A 45 -8.86 9.13 9.40
N LYS A 46 -8.13 9.69 10.37
CA LYS A 46 -8.71 10.54 11.42
C LYS A 46 -9.41 11.78 10.87
N ALA A 47 -8.80 12.46 9.89
CA ALA A 47 -9.38 13.64 9.26
C ALA A 47 -10.68 13.34 8.49
N ARG A 48 -10.80 12.11 7.96
CA ARG A 48 -12.01 11.62 7.28
C ARG A 48 -13.06 11.02 8.24
N GLY A 49 -12.83 11.08 9.56
CA GLY A 49 -13.74 10.51 10.55
C GLY A 49 -13.71 8.97 10.63
N LEU A 50 -12.83 8.30 9.87
CA LEU A 50 -12.74 6.84 9.83
C LEU A 50 -12.27 6.30 11.18
N LYS A 51 -12.96 5.26 11.66
CA LYS A 51 -12.59 4.52 12.88
C LYS A 51 -12.29 3.07 12.51
N ARG A 52 -11.21 2.54 13.09
CA ARG A 52 -10.85 1.14 12.91
C ARG A 52 -11.46 0.31 14.01
N VAL A 53 -12.23 -0.72 13.64
CA VAL A 53 -12.75 -1.74 14.54
C VAL A 53 -11.99 -3.04 14.27
N GLU A 54 -11.47 -3.65 15.32
CA GLU A 54 -10.83 -4.96 15.22
C GLU A 54 -11.85 -6.03 15.61
N PHE A 55 -12.07 -7.00 14.72
CA PHE A 55 -13.11 -8.01 14.88
C PHE A 55 -12.50 -9.41 14.85
N LYS A 56 -12.78 -10.20 15.89
CA LYS A 56 -12.39 -11.62 15.95
C LYS A 56 -13.60 -12.48 15.61
N VAL A 57 -13.44 -13.35 14.63
CA VAL A 57 -14.48 -14.24 14.11
C VAL A 57 -13.95 -15.65 13.93
N SER A 58 -14.86 -16.60 13.78
CA SER A 58 -14.49 -17.96 13.37
C SER A 58 -13.89 -17.97 11.96
N SER A 59 -13.01 -18.93 11.70
CA SER A 59 -12.39 -19.12 10.37
C SER A 59 -13.43 -19.33 9.27
N GLN A 60 -14.50 -20.09 9.59
CA GLN A 60 -15.60 -20.35 8.67
C GLN A 60 -16.32 -19.06 8.25
N LEU A 61 -16.63 -18.18 9.19
CA LEU A 61 -17.28 -16.89 8.89
C LEU A 61 -16.35 -15.99 8.09
N TYR A 62 -15.06 -15.95 8.44
CA TYR A 62 -14.06 -15.19 7.69
C TYR A 62 -13.99 -15.63 6.22
N GLN A 63 -14.00 -16.95 5.97
CA GLN A 63 -13.95 -17.48 4.61
C GLN A 63 -15.23 -17.14 3.84
N ALA A 64 -16.41 -17.35 4.44
CA ALA A 64 -17.69 -17.02 3.81
C ALA A 64 -17.79 -15.53 3.43
N LEU A 65 -17.29 -14.62 4.28
CA LEU A 65 -17.22 -13.19 3.96
C LEU A 65 -16.23 -12.89 2.83
N SER A 66 -15.13 -13.63 2.73
CA SER A 66 -14.18 -13.49 1.63
C SER A 66 -14.80 -13.91 0.31
N ASP A 67 -15.38 -15.11 0.27
CA ASP A 67 -15.97 -15.69 -0.94
C ASP A 67 -17.12 -14.81 -1.46
N MET A 68 -17.96 -14.28 -0.55
CA MET A 68 -19.03 -13.35 -0.91
C MET A 68 -18.51 -12.03 -1.47
N ALA A 69 -17.44 -11.47 -0.89
CA ALA A 69 -16.84 -10.23 -1.37
C ALA A 69 -16.21 -10.41 -2.75
N ASP A 70 -15.54 -11.54 -2.96
CA ASP A 70 -14.93 -11.91 -4.24
C ASP A 70 -16.00 -12.13 -5.32
N ALA A 71 -17.12 -12.78 -4.98
CA ALA A 71 -18.26 -12.96 -5.89
C ALA A 71 -18.92 -11.63 -6.30
N GLN A 72 -18.93 -10.64 -5.42
CA GLN A 72 -19.44 -9.30 -5.68
C GLN A 72 -18.37 -8.34 -6.27
N ASN A 73 -17.13 -8.82 -6.42
CA ASN A 73 -15.98 -8.04 -6.88
C ASN A 73 -15.73 -6.76 -6.07
N ILE A 74 -15.97 -6.81 -4.76
CA ILE A 74 -15.74 -5.72 -3.81
C ILE A 74 -14.76 -6.14 -2.73
N SER A 75 -14.15 -5.17 -2.05
CA SER A 75 -13.31 -5.49 -0.90
C SER A 75 -14.15 -6.02 0.25
N ARG A 76 -13.62 -6.98 1.02
CA ARG A 76 -14.26 -7.51 2.22
C ARG A 76 -14.66 -6.43 3.23
N SER A 77 -13.86 -5.38 3.37
CA SER A 77 -14.20 -4.22 4.21
C SER A 77 -15.44 -3.48 3.71
N ALA A 78 -15.57 -3.32 2.39
CA ALA A 78 -16.74 -2.69 1.80
C ALA A 78 -18.00 -3.54 1.98
N LEU A 79 -17.89 -4.88 1.77
CA LEU A 79 -18.99 -5.80 2.04
C LEU A 79 -19.46 -5.74 3.50
N ILE A 80 -18.53 -5.70 4.46
CA ILE A 80 -18.89 -5.60 5.87
C ILE A 80 -19.58 -4.26 6.17
N GLU A 81 -19.10 -3.18 5.57
CA GLU A 81 -19.72 -1.86 5.72
C GLU A 81 -21.15 -1.84 5.16
N THR A 82 -21.40 -2.41 3.98
CA THR A 82 -22.76 -2.48 3.39
C THR A 82 -23.70 -3.32 4.25
N ILE A 83 -23.26 -4.51 4.70
CA ILE A 83 -24.06 -5.36 5.59
C ILE A 83 -24.43 -4.63 6.90
N LEU A 84 -23.49 -3.87 7.48
CA LEU A 84 -23.73 -3.12 8.71
C LEU A 84 -24.69 -1.94 8.49
N GLN A 85 -24.57 -1.23 7.36
CA GLN A 85 -25.48 -0.14 6.97
C GLN A 85 -26.90 -0.66 6.77
N GLU A 86 -27.07 -1.72 5.98
CA GLU A 86 -28.36 -2.37 5.74
C GLU A 86 -29.00 -2.84 7.06
N ARG A 87 -28.22 -3.45 7.95
CA ARG A 87 -28.75 -3.98 9.20
C ARG A 87 -29.19 -2.88 10.18
N LEU A 88 -28.50 -1.74 10.17
CA LEU A 88 -28.80 -0.59 11.01
C LEU A 88 -29.81 0.38 10.37
N ALA A 89 -30.29 0.09 9.15
CA ALA A 89 -31.14 0.99 8.36
C ALA A 89 -30.54 2.40 8.24
N ILE A 90 -29.22 2.47 8.15
CA ILE A 90 -28.51 3.72 7.88
C ILE A 90 -28.53 3.88 6.36
N ASP A 91 -29.56 4.56 5.85
CA ASP A 91 -29.57 5.00 4.46
C ASP A 91 -28.45 6.03 4.26
N THR A 92 -27.71 5.86 3.17
CA THR A 92 -26.66 6.80 2.74
C THR A 92 -27.21 7.91 1.88
#